data_AF-A0A5B7CSR7-F1
#
_entry.id   AF-A0A5B7CSR7-F1
#
_cell.length_a   1.000
_cell.length_b   1.000
_cell.length_c   1.000
_cell.angle_alpha   90.00
_cell.angle_beta   90.00
_cell.angle_gamma   90.00
#
_symmetry.space_group_name_H-M   'P 1'
#
loop_
_entity.id
_entity.type
_entity.pdbx_description
1 polymer ?
#
loop_
_entity_poly.entity_id
_entity_poly.type
_entity_poly.pdbx_seq_one_letter_code
_entity_poly.pdbx_strand_id
1 'polypeptide(L)'
;MSYFSRYSMMNVKDILKIPVDHLVKNGGLVAVWSTSNPSHMQGFLHSLHTWGVEHIATWYWLKVTKAGEPIALQEGSSHSKLPYERVFIAQRGKTGECPEDIPDKFVFCSIPSGIHSHKPPLYQLLKRFLVPEPRCLELFARNLVPGWTSIGLEVLRLQHSHFFDDLEDCSAVYNVQ
;
A
#
# COMPACT_ATOMS: atom_id res chain seq x y z
N MET A 1 32.37 -9.87 2.64
CA MET A 1 31.13 -9.20 3.06
C MET A 1 30.48 -8.62 1.82
N SER A 2 29.53 -9.35 1.22
CA SER A 2 28.95 -8.99 -0.08
C SER A 2 28.02 -7.78 0.05
N TYR A 3 28.24 -6.79 -0.80
CA TYR A 3 27.30 -5.71 -1.11
C TYR A 3 25.88 -6.27 -1.24
N PHE A 4 24.94 -5.77 -0.44
CA PHE A 4 23.51 -5.96 -0.69
C PHE A 4 23.21 -5.38 -2.08
N SER A 5 22.99 -6.26 -3.05
CA SER A 5 22.49 -5.89 -4.36
C SER A 5 21.18 -5.14 -4.17
N ARG A 6 21.11 -3.88 -4.63
CA ARG A 6 19.83 -3.18 -4.76
C ARG A 6 18.98 -4.02 -5.72
N TYR A 7 17.86 -4.56 -5.24
CA TYR A 7 16.99 -5.42 -6.04
C TYR A 7 16.68 -4.79 -7.40
N SER A 8 16.72 -5.61 -8.45
CA SER A 8 16.40 -5.18 -9.82
C SER A 8 14.96 -4.65 -9.84
N MET A 9 14.78 -3.45 -10.38
CA MET A 9 13.46 -2.87 -10.54
C MET A 9 12.67 -3.67 -11.58
N MET A 10 11.44 -4.06 -11.23
CA MET A 10 10.52 -4.66 -12.21
C MET A 10 9.96 -3.55 -13.10
N ASN A 11 10.08 -3.71 -14.40
CA ASN A 11 9.45 -2.77 -15.34
C ASN A 11 7.94 -3.03 -15.42
N VAL A 12 7.19 -2.05 -15.92
CA VAL A 12 5.72 -2.15 -16.03
C VAL A 12 5.29 -3.35 -16.87
N LYS A 13 6.03 -3.70 -17.94
CA LYS A 13 5.68 -4.85 -18.80
C LYS A 13 5.73 -6.17 -18.03
N ASP A 14 6.68 -6.32 -17.11
CA ASP A 14 6.79 -7.51 -16.27
C ASP A 14 5.76 -7.54 -15.15
N ILE A 15 5.42 -6.37 -14.58
CA ILE A 15 4.31 -6.25 -13.62
C ILE A 15 3.00 -6.73 -14.26
N LEU A 16 2.72 -6.31 -15.50
CA LEU A 16 1.48 -6.69 -16.19
C LEU A 16 1.37 -8.18 -16.52
N LYS A 17 2.47 -8.95 -16.47
CA LYS A 17 2.44 -10.41 -16.62
C LYS A 17 1.94 -11.15 -15.37
N ILE A 18 1.80 -10.45 -14.24
CA ILE A 18 1.23 -11.04 -13.04
C ILE A 18 -0.23 -11.43 -13.34
N PRO A 19 -0.63 -12.69 -13.09
CA PRO A 19 -1.96 -13.21 -13.40
C PRO A 19 -3.01 -12.72 -12.37
N VAL A 20 -3.17 -11.41 -12.23
CA VAL A 20 -4.07 -10.80 -11.22
C VAL A 20 -5.52 -11.23 -11.45
N ASP A 21 -5.91 -11.47 -12.69
CA ASP A 21 -7.22 -11.99 -13.09
C ASP A 21 -7.52 -13.39 -12.50
N HIS A 22 -6.52 -14.18 -12.16
CA HIS A 22 -6.70 -15.45 -11.45
C HIS A 22 -6.66 -15.30 -9.93
N LEU A 23 -6.18 -14.17 -9.43
CA LEU A 23 -5.99 -13.90 -8.00
C LEU A 23 -7.16 -13.09 -7.39
N VAL A 24 -7.78 -12.22 -8.17
CA VAL A 24 -8.89 -11.37 -7.71
C VAL A 24 -10.25 -11.98 -8.06
N LYS A 25 -11.11 -12.15 -7.05
CA LYS A 25 -12.50 -12.59 -7.24
C LYS A 25 -13.38 -11.45 -7.76
N ASN A 26 -14.56 -11.77 -8.32
CA ASN A 26 -15.58 -10.76 -8.60
C ASN A 26 -15.93 -9.99 -7.32
N GLY A 27 -16.07 -8.66 -7.44
CA GLY A 27 -16.22 -7.73 -6.31
C GLY A 27 -14.91 -7.41 -5.59
N GLY A 28 -13.83 -8.15 -5.86
CA GLY A 28 -12.53 -7.98 -5.21
C GLY A 28 -11.80 -6.71 -5.67
N LEU A 29 -10.99 -6.17 -4.74
CA LEU A 29 -10.21 -4.96 -4.96
C LEU A 29 -8.75 -5.28 -5.27
N VAL A 30 -8.15 -4.46 -6.13
CA VAL A 30 -6.72 -4.42 -6.41
C VAL A 30 -6.22 -3.01 -6.08
N ALA A 31 -5.30 -2.90 -5.12
CA ALA A 31 -4.70 -1.64 -4.72
C ALA A 31 -3.23 -1.59 -5.14
N VAL A 32 -2.82 -0.55 -5.87
CA VAL A 32 -1.48 -0.45 -6.46
C VAL A 32 -0.84 0.88 -6.05
N TRP A 33 0.26 0.77 -5.31
CA TRP A 33 1.11 1.92 -5.01
C TRP A 33 1.82 2.42 -6.27
N SER A 34 1.79 3.74 -6.50
CA SER A 34 2.43 4.36 -7.66
C SER A 34 3.18 5.63 -7.29
N THR A 35 4.38 5.76 -7.84
CA THR A 35 5.23 6.96 -7.73
C THR A 35 5.03 7.87 -8.94
N SER A 36 5.14 9.16 -8.70
CA SER A 36 4.53 10.29 -9.41
C SER A 36 4.81 10.54 -10.91
N ASN A 37 5.28 9.57 -11.71
CA ASN A 37 5.46 9.79 -13.16
C ASN A 37 4.11 9.69 -13.92
N PRO A 38 3.59 10.81 -14.49
CA PRO A 38 2.27 10.83 -15.10
C PRO A 38 2.14 9.98 -16.38
N SER A 39 3.21 9.84 -17.17
CA SER A 39 3.18 9.07 -18.42
C SER A 39 3.10 7.57 -18.14
N HIS A 40 3.90 7.07 -17.19
CA HIS A 40 3.83 5.67 -16.78
C HIS A 40 2.50 5.32 -16.13
N MET A 41 1.90 6.29 -15.43
CA MET A 41 0.61 6.15 -14.76
C MET A 41 -0.53 5.91 -15.74
N GLN A 42 -0.65 6.72 -16.80
CA GLN A 42 -1.71 6.54 -17.79
C GLN A 42 -1.59 5.19 -18.52
N GLY A 43 -0.36 4.79 -18.90
CA GLY A 43 -0.12 3.49 -19.50
C GLY A 43 -0.51 2.34 -18.57
N PHE A 44 -0.12 2.41 -17.29
CA PHE A 44 -0.48 1.39 -16.29
C PHE A 44 -1.99 1.29 -16.08
N LEU A 45 -2.68 2.42 -15.88
CA LEU A 45 -4.13 2.44 -15.69
C LEU A 45 -4.86 1.90 -16.93
N HIS A 46 -4.40 2.27 -18.12
CA HIS A 46 -4.94 1.73 -19.36
C HIS A 46 -4.77 0.21 -19.39
N SER A 47 -3.64 -0.34 -18.94
CA SER A 47 -3.39 -1.78 -18.92
C SER A 47 -4.17 -2.58 -17.86
N LEU A 48 -4.89 -1.95 -16.92
CA LEU A 48 -5.66 -2.69 -15.91
C LEU A 48 -6.74 -3.62 -16.50
N HIS A 49 -7.21 -3.32 -17.71
CA HIS A 49 -8.13 -4.21 -18.43
C HIS A 49 -7.54 -5.62 -18.66
N THR A 50 -6.21 -5.76 -18.76
CA THR A 50 -5.57 -7.09 -18.93
C THR A 50 -5.69 -7.95 -17.68
N TRP A 51 -5.94 -7.34 -16.53
CA TRP A 51 -6.23 -8.03 -15.27
C TRP A 51 -7.74 -8.22 -15.03
N GLY A 52 -8.58 -7.79 -15.96
CA GLY A 52 -10.04 -7.85 -15.82
C GLY A 52 -10.59 -6.97 -14.70
N VAL A 53 -9.89 -5.88 -14.36
CA VAL A 53 -10.30 -4.91 -13.33
C VAL A 53 -10.44 -3.51 -13.90
N GLU A 54 -11.35 -2.73 -13.31
CA GLU A 54 -11.61 -1.36 -13.69
C GLU A 54 -11.11 -0.42 -12.60
N HIS A 55 -10.44 0.67 -12.99
CA HIS A 55 -10.03 1.71 -12.05
C HIS A 55 -11.26 2.45 -11.51
N ILE A 56 -11.40 2.54 -10.18
CA ILE A 56 -12.57 3.14 -9.52
C ILE A 56 -12.23 4.32 -8.61
N ALA A 57 -11.00 4.38 -8.09
CA ALA A 57 -10.60 5.47 -7.20
C ALA A 57 -9.07 5.67 -7.19
N THR A 58 -8.64 6.90 -6.91
CA THR A 58 -7.25 7.23 -6.61
C THR A 58 -7.15 7.83 -5.22
N TRP A 59 -6.40 7.18 -4.34
CA TRP A 59 -6.11 7.70 -3.00
C TRP A 59 -4.71 8.30 -2.94
N TYR A 60 -4.51 9.18 -1.95
CA TYR A 60 -3.27 9.93 -1.76
C TYR A 60 -2.76 9.74 -0.33
N TRP A 61 -1.55 9.20 -0.21
CA TRP A 61 -0.82 9.15 1.04
C TRP A 61 0.01 10.43 1.20
N LEU A 62 -0.43 11.35 2.05
CA LEU A 62 0.31 12.55 2.43
C LEU A 62 1.31 12.25 3.54
N LYS A 63 2.57 12.59 3.30
CA LYS A 63 3.68 12.38 4.25
C LYS A 63 3.83 13.62 5.13
N VAL A 64 3.68 13.43 6.43
CA VAL A 64 3.74 14.50 7.43
C VAL A 64 4.87 14.28 8.43
N THR A 65 5.35 15.35 9.04
CA THR A 65 6.30 15.32 10.15
C THR A 65 5.62 14.87 11.44
N LYS A 66 6.39 14.68 12.51
CA LYS A 66 5.83 14.42 13.86
C LYS A 66 4.95 15.56 14.37
N ALA A 67 5.13 16.78 13.84
CA ALA A 67 4.30 17.94 14.16
C ALA A 67 3.03 18.04 13.29
N GLY A 68 2.82 17.11 12.34
CA GLY A 68 1.68 17.14 11.42
C GLY A 68 1.92 17.92 10.13
N GLU A 69 3.07 18.58 9.98
CA GLU A 69 3.39 19.41 8.81
C GLU A 69 3.81 18.58 7.58
N PRO A 70 3.40 18.91 6.34
CA PRO A 70 3.86 18.21 5.14
C PRO A 70 5.38 18.28 4.93
N ILE A 71 6.01 17.15 4.59
CA ILE A 71 7.49 17.04 4.55
C ILE A 71 8.14 17.83 3.39
N ALA A 72 7.42 18.14 2.31
CA ALA A 72 8.01 18.76 1.11
C ALA A 72 7.69 20.26 0.94
N LEU A 73 7.14 20.92 1.96
CA LEU A 73 6.88 22.37 1.93
C LEU A 73 7.99 23.22 2.57
N GLN A 74 9.14 22.62 2.92
CA GLN A 74 10.29 23.39 3.39
C GLN A 74 10.96 24.11 2.20
N GLU A 75 10.91 25.44 2.22
CA GLU A 75 11.53 26.31 1.23
C GLU A 75 13.03 25.98 1.07
N GLY A 76 13.50 25.82 -0.17
CA GLY A 76 14.93 25.72 -0.49
C GLY A 76 15.48 24.34 -0.90
N SER A 77 14.67 23.28 -0.96
CA SER A 77 15.15 21.99 -1.49
C SER A 77 15.03 21.91 -3.03
N SER A 78 16.18 21.82 -3.71
CA SER A 78 16.32 21.79 -5.18
C SER A 78 15.84 20.50 -5.86
N HIS A 79 15.28 19.55 -5.09
CA HIS A 79 14.79 18.26 -5.57
C HIS A 79 13.40 17.99 -5.00
N SER A 80 12.38 18.63 -5.57
CA SER A 80 10.99 18.63 -5.13
C SER A 80 10.30 17.26 -5.33
N LYS A 81 10.65 16.28 -4.48
CA LYS A 81 9.81 15.09 -4.32
C LYS A 81 8.46 15.55 -3.74
N LEU A 82 7.38 15.20 -4.41
CA LEU A 82 6.03 15.51 -3.91
C LEU A 82 5.85 14.94 -2.50
N PRO A 83 5.14 15.65 -1.61
CA PRO A 83 4.91 15.22 -0.23
C PRO A 83 3.92 14.05 -0.15
N TYR A 84 3.58 13.41 -1.26
CA TYR A 84 2.59 12.36 -1.31
C TYR A 84 2.92 11.26 -2.32
N GLU A 85 2.34 10.08 -2.11
CA GLU A 85 2.30 8.98 -3.08
C GLU A 85 0.85 8.61 -3.41
N ARG A 86 0.62 7.97 -4.56
CA ARG A 86 -0.73 7.59 -4.99
C ARG A 86 -0.97 6.10 -4.77
N VAL A 87 -2.23 5.76 -4.53
CA VAL A 87 -2.74 4.38 -4.56
C VAL A 87 -3.87 4.33 -5.58
N PHE A 88 -3.70 3.57 -6.66
CA PHE A 88 -4.80 3.26 -7.56
C PHE A 88 -5.59 2.10 -7.00
N ILE A 89 -6.90 2.28 -6.93
CA ILE A 89 -7.83 1.24 -6.51
C ILE A 89 -8.65 0.85 -7.73
N ALA A 90 -8.60 -0.44 -8.05
CA ALA A 90 -9.36 -1.05 -9.11
C ALA A 90 -10.23 -2.19 -8.56
N GLN A 91 -11.31 -2.52 -9.26
CA GLN A 91 -12.26 -3.54 -8.83
C GLN A 91 -12.60 -4.48 -9.99
N ARG A 92 -12.74 -5.78 -9.69
CA ARG A 92 -13.23 -6.78 -10.66
C ARG A 92 -14.74 -6.86 -10.64
N GLY A 93 -15.39 -6.03 -11.45
CA GLY A 93 -16.86 -5.95 -11.48
C GLY A 93 -17.45 -5.53 -10.13
N LYS A 94 -18.72 -5.13 -10.12
CA LYS A 94 -19.39 -4.72 -8.88
C LYS A 94 -20.28 -5.86 -8.39
N THR A 95 -20.07 -6.29 -7.15
CA THR A 95 -21.03 -7.14 -6.42
C THR A 95 -21.78 -6.27 -5.41
N GLY A 96 -23.06 -6.58 -5.15
CA GLY A 96 -23.85 -5.90 -4.12
C GLY A 96 -23.47 -6.31 -2.68
N GLU A 97 -22.37 -7.03 -2.50
CA GLU A 97 -21.92 -7.58 -1.21
C GLU A 97 -21.06 -6.60 -0.43
N CYS A 98 -20.45 -5.62 -1.10
CA CYS A 98 -19.61 -4.63 -0.45
C CYS A 98 -20.47 -3.60 0.30
N PRO A 99 -20.12 -3.22 1.55
CA PRO A 99 -20.97 -2.34 2.36
C PRO A 99 -21.11 -0.92 1.82
N GLU A 100 -20.04 -0.40 1.21
CA GLU A 100 -19.89 1.01 0.83
C GLU A 100 -19.09 1.14 -0.46
N ASP A 101 -19.36 2.22 -1.21
CA ASP A 101 -18.56 2.60 -2.38
C ASP A 101 -17.26 3.27 -1.96
N ILE A 102 -16.19 3.03 -2.72
CA ILE A 102 -14.86 3.58 -2.42
C ILE A 102 -14.81 5.05 -2.85
N PRO A 103 -14.46 5.98 -1.96
CA PRO A 103 -14.36 7.39 -2.32
C PRO A 103 -13.17 7.64 -3.24
N ASP A 104 -13.39 8.38 -4.32
CA ASP A 104 -12.28 8.91 -5.14
C ASP A 104 -11.62 10.11 -4.44
N LYS A 105 -10.35 10.35 -4.75
CA LYS A 105 -9.53 11.45 -4.21
C LYS A 105 -9.42 11.50 -2.69
N PHE A 106 -9.58 10.36 -2.02
CA PHE A 106 -9.37 10.27 -0.58
C PHE A 106 -7.91 10.52 -0.20
N VAL A 107 -7.70 11.34 0.83
CA VAL A 107 -6.37 11.67 1.35
C VAL A 107 -6.25 11.10 2.75
N PHE A 108 -5.18 10.35 3.00
CA PHE A 108 -4.79 9.91 4.33
C PHE A 108 -3.35 10.30 4.59
N CYS A 109 -3.00 10.52 5.86
CA CYS A 109 -1.66 10.96 6.24
C CYS A 109 -1.02 10.01 7.24
N SER A 110 0.31 9.95 7.20
CA SER A 110 1.10 9.32 8.25
C SER A 110 2.51 9.90 8.25
N ILE A 111 3.21 9.69 9.38
CA ILE A 111 4.64 9.90 9.45
C ILE A 111 5.30 8.78 8.64
N PRO A 112 6.13 9.08 7.62
CA PRO A 112 6.81 8.02 6.88
C PRO A 112 7.85 7.35 7.77
N SER A 113 7.98 6.04 7.60
CA SER A 113 9.04 5.26 8.23
C SER A 113 10.41 5.70 7.69
N GLY A 114 11.44 5.66 8.54
CA GLY A 114 12.85 5.87 8.13
C GLY A 114 13.36 4.79 7.17
N ILE A 115 12.66 3.66 7.09
CA ILE A 115 12.96 2.56 6.18
C ILE A 115 12.48 2.90 4.77
N HIS A 116 13.41 2.82 3.81
CA HIS A 116 13.14 3.13 2.41
C HIS A 116 11.95 2.34 1.86
N SER A 117 11.00 3.04 1.23
CA SER A 117 9.80 2.49 0.59
C SER A 117 8.88 1.69 1.53
N HIS A 118 8.96 1.90 2.85
CA HIS A 118 8.03 1.32 3.80
C HIS A 118 6.73 2.13 3.80
N LYS A 119 5.67 1.52 3.26
CA LYS A 119 4.35 2.12 3.10
C LYS A 119 3.48 1.83 4.32
N PRO A 120 2.55 2.74 4.69
CA PRO A 120 1.59 2.46 5.73
C PRO A 120 0.64 1.33 5.27
N PRO A 121 0.18 0.47 6.19
CA PRO A 121 -0.75 -0.59 5.85
C PRO A 121 -2.12 -0.01 5.44
N LEU A 122 -2.60 -0.37 4.25
CA LEU A 122 -3.88 0.12 3.71
C LEU A 122 -5.09 -0.58 4.30
N TYR A 123 -4.93 -1.78 4.87
CA TYR A 123 -6.04 -2.63 5.30
C TYR A 123 -7.01 -1.91 6.26
N GLN A 124 -6.50 -1.17 7.24
CA GLN A 124 -7.35 -0.46 8.21
C GLN A 124 -8.23 0.62 7.57
N LEU A 125 -7.77 1.20 6.45
CA LEU A 125 -8.52 2.19 5.68
C LEU A 125 -9.52 1.51 4.75
N LEU A 126 -9.14 0.37 4.15
CA LEU A 126 -9.94 -0.35 3.16
C LEU A 126 -11.02 -1.26 3.78
N LYS A 127 -10.84 -1.75 5.01
CA LYS A 127 -11.69 -2.79 5.61
C LYS A 127 -13.20 -2.49 5.61
N ARG A 128 -13.61 -1.22 5.64
CA ARG A 128 -15.03 -0.81 5.60
C ARG A 128 -15.67 -1.00 4.21
N PHE A 129 -14.85 -1.06 3.17
CA PHE A 129 -15.28 -1.26 1.77
C PHE A 129 -15.14 -2.72 1.32
N LEU A 130 -14.69 -3.61 2.22
CA LEU A 130 -14.49 -5.02 1.94
C LEU A 130 -15.63 -5.86 2.53
N VAL A 131 -15.84 -7.03 1.94
CA VAL A 131 -16.68 -8.07 2.55
C VAL A 131 -16.10 -8.52 3.90
N PRO A 132 -16.93 -9.06 4.82
CA PRO A 132 -16.43 -9.68 6.04
C PRO A 132 -15.37 -10.75 5.74
N GLU A 133 -14.33 -10.82 6.57
CA GLU A 133 -13.24 -11.81 6.47
C GLU A 133 -12.65 -11.95 5.06
N PRO A 134 -12.16 -10.85 4.46
CA PRO A 134 -11.65 -10.87 3.11
C PRO A 134 -10.36 -11.70 3.05
N ARG A 135 -10.20 -12.50 1.99
CA ARG A 135 -8.90 -13.13 1.69
C ARG A 135 -7.98 -12.10 1.06
N CYS A 136 -6.91 -11.75 1.75
CA CYS A 136 -6.00 -10.69 1.31
C CYS A 136 -4.65 -11.25 0.83
N LEU A 137 -4.07 -10.57 -0.16
CA LEU A 137 -2.77 -10.90 -0.76
C LEU A 137 -1.95 -9.63 -0.93
N GLU A 138 -0.72 -9.63 -0.42
CA GLU A 138 0.27 -8.57 -0.66
C GLU A 138 1.39 -9.10 -1.56
N LEU A 139 1.55 -8.47 -2.72
CA LEU A 139 2.66 -8.73 -3.65
C LEU A 139 3.80 -7.74 -3.38
N PHE A 140 5.04 -8.19 -3.58
CA PHE A 140 6.26 -7.46 -3.22
C PHE A 140 6.35 -7.13 -1.73
N ALA A 141 5.73 -7.97 -0.90
CA ALA A 141 5.67 -7.78 0.54
C ALA A 141 7.08 -7.79 1.16
N ARG A 142 7.27 -6.94 2.18
CA ARG A 142 8.46 -6.92 3.04
C ARG A 142 8.14 -7.04 4.53
N ASN A 143 6.85 -7.11 4.84
CA ASN A 143 6.31 -7.22 6.18
C ASN A 143 5.23 -8.29 6.19
N LEU A 144 5.01 -8.93 7.33
CA LEU A 144 3.87 -9.81 7.53
C LEU A 144 2.71 -9.02 8.13
N VAL A 145 1.51 -9.23 7.60
CA VAL A 145 0.26 -8.68 8.14
C VAL A 145 -0.64 -9.85 8.53
N PRO A 146 -1.17 -9.91 9.76
CA PRO A 146 -2.08 -10.99 10.17
C PRO A 146 -3.27 -11.13 9.22
N GLY A 147 -3.58 -12.37 8.80
CA GLY A 147 -4.66 -12.67 7.87
C GLY A 147 -4.35 -12.42 6.39
N TRP A 148 -3.13 -11.98 6.05
CA TRP A 148 -2.71 -11.78 4.67
C TRP A 148 -1.78 -12.90 4.19
N THR A 149 -1.93 -13.29 2.93
CA THR A 149 -0.88 -14.01 2.20
C THR A 149 0.14 -12.98 1.72
N SER A 150 1.42 -13.16 2.04
CA SER A 150 2.49 -12.25 1.63
C SER A 150 3.45 -12.93 0.67
N ILE A 151 3.69 -12.33 -0.50
CA ILE A 151 4.60 -12.83 -1.53
C ILE A 151 5.61 -11.73 -1.87
N GLY A 152 6.90 -12.06 -1.83
CA GLY A 152 7.97 -11.13 -2.15
C GLY A 152 9.36 -11.78 -2.00
N LEU A 153 10.40 -11.08 -2.45
CA LEU A 153 11.79 -11.56 -2.27
C LEU A 153 12.31 -11.29 -0.85
N GLU A 154 11.62 -10.46 -0.08
CA GLU A 154 12.05 -9.92 1.21
C GLU A 154 10.94 -10.00 2.27
N VAL A 155 10.03 -10.97 2.19
CA VAL A 155 8.79 -11.03 3.01
C VAL A 155 9.04 -10.84 4.53
N LEU A 156 10.15 -11.39 5.04
CA LEU A 156 10.50 -11.33 6.47
C LEU A 156 11.41 -10.13 6.83
N ARG A 157 11.69 -9.23 5.89
CA ARG A 157 12.69 -8.16 6.07
C ARG A 157 12.39 -7.25 7.26
N LEU A 158 11.11 -7.00 7.52
CA LEU A 158 10.62 -6.16 8.61
C LEU A 158 10.15 -6.95 9.83
N GLN A 159 10.47 -8.25 9.91
CA GLN A 159 10.14 -9.12 11.06
C GLN A 159 11.31 -9.32 12.03
N HIS A 160 12.39 -8.55 11.87
CA HIS A 160 13.53 -8.58 12.77
C HIS A 160 13.22 -7.84 14.07
N SER A 161 13.63 -8.37 15.22
CA SER A 161 13.38 -7.81 16.57
C SER A 161 13.74 -6.33 16.70
N HIS A 162 14.80 -5.88 16.01
CA HIS A 162 15.19 -4.47 15.94
C HIS A 162 14.08 -3.49 15.48
N PHE A 163 13.02 -3.97 14.83
CA PHE A 163 11.87 -3.15 14.42
C PHE A 163 10.72 -3.14 15.43
N PHE A 164 10.86 -3.86 16.55
CA PHE A 164 9.85 -3.97 17.59
C PHE A 164 10.43 -3.45 18.90
N ASP A 165 9.60 -2.74 19.65
CA ASP A 165 9.88 -2.45 21.05
C ASP A 165 9.42 -3.65 21.87
N ASP A 166 10.23 -4.06 22.84
CA ASP A 166 9.79 -5.04 23.82
C ASP A 166 8.66 -4.40 24.64
N LEU A 167 7.49 -5.05 24.63
CA LEU A 167 6.42 -4.67 25.54
C LEU A 167 6.82 -5.17 26.93
N GLU A 168 7.46 -4.33 27.73
CA GLU A 168 7.57 -4.59 29.17
C GLU A 168 6.15 -4.79 29.73
N ASP A 169 5.95 -5.88 30.49
CA ASP A 169 4.69 -6.42 31.02
C ASP A 169 3.48 -5.47 30.97
N CYS A 170 2.51 -5.76 30.10
CA CYS A 170 1.18 -5.14 30.05
C CYS A 170 0.29 -5.51 31.26
N SER A 171 0.84 -5.53 32.48
CA SER A 171 0.07 -5.71 33.72
C SER A 171 -0.63 -4.42 34.18
N ALA A 172 -0.40 -3.27 33.53
CA ALA A 172 -0.91 -1.98 33.99
C ALA A 172 -2.11 -1.39 33.20
N VAL A 173 -2.58 -2.02 32.12
CA VAL A 173 -3.62 -1.40 31.23
C VAL A 173 -5.04 -1.93 31.46
N TYR A 174 -5.25 -2.84 32.43
CA TYR A 174 -6.58 -3.36 32.80
C TYR A 174 -7.16 -2.77 34.10
N ASN A 175 -6.79 -1.54 34.48
CA ASN A 175 -7.47 -0.82 35.55
C ASN A 175 -7.85 0.59 35.12
N VAL A 176 -8.97 0.68 34.39
CA VAL A 176 -9.86 1.83 34.47
C VAL A 176 -11.26 1.27 34.66
N GLN A 177 -11.77 1.35 35.89
CA GLN A 177 -13.19 1.23 36.22
C GLN A 177 -13.93 2.48 35.78
#